data_AF-A0A929SZJ7-F1
#
_entry.id   AF-A0A929SZJ7-F1
#
_cell.length_a   1.000
_cell.length_b   1.000
_cell.length_c   1.000
_cell.angle_alpha   90.00
_cell.angle_beta   90.00
_cell.angle_gamma   90.00
#
_symmetry.space_group_name_H-M   'P 1'
#
loop_
_entity.id
_entity.type
_entity.pdbx_description
1 polymer ?
#
loop_
_entity_poly.entity_id
_entity_poly.type
_entity_poly.pdbx_seq_one_letter_code
_entity_poly.pdbx_strand_id
1 'polypeptide(L)'
;MTEEEKNVVNEDALTDEKVVHEETLTDEKVVDSEKREEKLPNNDSVKELSNKLQLFYQTHKKKVIALATIIVLAIVSLFIFNYLDSQPKSIVNEVKVEFSGYDESGKLSYNSDDIAELVAELAYRKAGFNKSDAKALAQHDPVVYSTVSLDKKSSFKLVTAENLIKSVRFEFDVLSGLKNGEEVTFLVTTTSKHAPVKAEKKKFKVQNLKEYEKVSAEDLLKETNVSFIGFNGYGTISID
;
A
#
# COMPACT_ATOMS: atom_id res chain seq x y z
N MET A 1 53.48 24.34 -1.21
CA MET A 1 53.65 25.66 -0.56
C MET A 1 52.25 26.13 -0.21
N THR A 2 51.70 26.01 0.99
CA THR A 2 52.17 25.84 2.40
C THR A 2 51.12 24.93 3.10
N GLU A 3 51.50 23.80 3.72
CA GLU A 3 51.84 23.60 5.17
C GLU A 3 50.73 24.10 6.13
N GLU A 4 49.96 23.18 6.73
CA GLU A 4 50.11 22.58 8.09
C GLU A 4 49.08 23.26 9.04
N GLU A 5 48.35 22.60 9.95
CA GLU A 5 48.76 21.52 10.84
C GLU A 5 47.54 20.74 11.40
N LYS A 6 47.77 19.44 11.60
CA LYS A 6 47.00 18.48 12.42
C LYS A 6 46.96 18.89 13.90
N ASN A 7 45.97 18.44 14.68
CA ASN A 7 46.24 17.43 15.72
C ASN A 7 45.02 16.73 16.31
N VAL A 8 45.31 15.51 16.77
CA VAL A 8 44.46 14.41 17.23
C VAL A 8 44.43 14.37 18.77
N VAL A 9 43.25 14.04 19.30
CA VAL A 9 42.89 13.26 20.53
C VAL A 9 43.94 13.09 21.64
N ASN A 10 43.55 13.36 22.89
CA ASN A 10 43.70 12.39 24.00
C ASN A 10 42.89 12.74 25.26
N GLU A 11 42.58 11.65 25.98
CA GLU A 11 41.76 11.45 27.18
C GLU A 11 42.21 12.24 28.42
N ASP A 12 41.27 12.55 29.33
CA ASP A 12 41.39 12.18 30.74
C ASP A 12 40.09 12.46 31.53
N ALA A 13 39.94 11.71 32.63
CA ALA A 13 38.71 11.40 33.34
C ALA A 13 38.35 12.36 34.51
N LEU A 14 37.09 12.23 34.95
CA LEU A 14 36.57 12.30 36.33
C LEU A 14 36.66 13.65 37.10
N THR A 15 35.51 14.23 37.48
CA THR A 15 34.98 14.24 38.87
C THR A 15 33.78 15.18 39.05
N ASP A 16 32.94 14.78 40.02
CA ASP A 16 31.73 15.40 40.54
C ASP A 16 31.84 16.89 40.90
N GLU A 17 30.74 17.64 40.71
CA GLU A 17 30.38 18.65 41.70
C GLU A 17 28.86 18.72 41.92
N LYS A 18 28.51 18.40 43.17
CA LYS A 18 27.22 18.42 43.82
C LYS A 18 27.13 19.76 44.56
N VAL A 19 26.16 20.61 44.24
CA VAL A 19 25.80 21.74 45.11
C VAL A 19 24.38 21.56 45.63
N VAL A 20 24.34 21.23 46.92
CA VAL A 20 23.21 21.27 47.85
C VAL A 20 23.27 22.62 48.57
N HIS A 21 22.11 23.25 48.81
CA HIS A 21 21.71 24.02 50.01
C HIS A 21 20.39 24.74 49.68
N GLU A 22 19.41 24.94 50.55
CA GLU A 22 19.09 24.45 51.89
C GLU A 22 17.64 24.90 52.15
N GLU A 23 17.00 24.30 53.12
CA GLU A 23 15.59 24.46 53.50
C GLU A 23 15.24 25.85 54.08
N THR A 24 14.01 26.29 53.85
CA THR A 24 13.24 27.05 54.85
C THR A 24 11.78 26.59 54.85
N LEU A 25 11.35 26.13 56.03
CA LEU A 25 10.01 25.66 56.39
C LEU A 25 9.00 26.82 56.61
N THR A 26 7.73 26.39 56.73
CA THR A 26 6.50 27.04 57.22
C THR A 26 5.65 27.78 56.18
N ASP A 27 4.55 27.20 55.72
CA ASP A 27 3.33 27.15 56.53
C ASP A 27 2.27 26.20 55.95
N GLU A 28 1.49 25.67 56.88
CA GLU A 28 0.54 24.58 56.77
C GLU A 28 -0.72 24.98 55.99
N LYS A 29 -1.06 24.23 54.93
CA LYS A 29 -2.45 24.09 54.49
C LYS A 29 -2.71 22.68 53.99
N VAL A 30 -3.15 21.86 54.94
CA VAL A 30 -3.69 20.52 54.74
C VAL A 30 -4.79 20.55 53.67
N VAL A 31 -4.48 20.00 52.50
CA VAL A 31 -5.48 19.49 51.56
C VAL A 31 -5.38 17.98 51.68
N ASP A 32 -6.35 17.41 52.38
CA ASP A 32 -6.52 15.98 52.58
C ASP A 32 -6.73 15.31 51.21
N SER A 33 -5.64 14.89 50.59
CA SER A 33 -5.68 14.01 49.44
C SER A 33 -6.04 12.64 49.96
N GLU A 34 -7.35 12.35 50.01
CA GLU A 34 -7.92 11.04 50.24
C GLU A 34 -7.34 10.09 49.18
N LYS A 35 -6.22 9.46 49.54
CA LYS A 35 -5.62 8.37 48.79
C LYS A 35 -6.61 7.21 48.89
N ARG A 36 -7.56 7.13 47.96
CA ARG A 36 -8.30 5.90 47.70
C ARG A 36 -7.27 4.86 47.28
N GLU A 37 -6.78 4.11 48.26
CA GLU A 37 -6.31 2.76 48.01
C GLU A 37 -7.48 2.01 47.36
N GLU A 38 -7.39 1.81 46.05
CA GLU A 38 -8.19 0.81 45.38
C GLU A 38 -7.77 -0.53 46.00
N LYS A 39 -8.53 -0.97 47.01
CA LYS A 39 -8.29 -2.24 47.68
C LYS A 39 -8.32 -3.32 46.61
N LEU A 40 -7.16 -3.93 46.35
CA LEU A 40 -7.06 -5.19 45.63
C LEU A 40 -8.08 -6.14 46.29
N PRO A 41 -8.97 -6.79 45.53
CA PRO A 41 -10.03 -7.59 46.10
C PRO A 41 -9.45 -8.57 47.12
N ASN A 42 -9.96 -8.54 48.36
CA ASN A 42 -9.51 -9.41 49.43
C ASN A 42 -9.58 -10.87 48.93
N ASN A 43 -8.60 -11.69 49.31
CA ASN A 43 -8.51 -13.11 48.99
C ASN A 43 -9.82 -13.86 49.31
N ASP A 44 -10.54 -13.42 50.35
CA ASP A 44 -11.85 -13.98 50.70
C ASP A 44 -12.93 -13.70 49.64
N SER A 45 -12.94 -12.51 49.04
CA SER A 45 -13.87 -12.15 47.95
C SER A 45 -13.55 -12.91 46.67
N VAL A 46 -12.26 -13.11 46.35
CA VAL A 46 -11.81 -13.93 45.21
C VAL A 46 -12.16 -15.41 45.42
N LYS A 47 -11.99 -15.93 46.65
CA LYS A 47 -12.39 -17.28 47.04
C LYS A 47 -13.90 -17.47 47.02
N GLU A 48 -14.68 -16.50 47.49
CA GLU A 48 -16.14 -16.54 47.45
C GLU A 48 -16.67 -16.55 46.02
N LEU A 49 -16.10 -15.71 45.15
CA LEU A 49 -16.41 -15.70 43.71
C LEU A 49 -16.03 -17.03 43.05
N SER A 50 -14.85 -17.57 43.34
CA SER A 50 -14.40 -18.87 42.85
C SER A 50 -15.33 -20.00 43.28
N ASN A 51 -15.70 -20.04 44.56
CA ASN A 51 -16.60 -21.06 45.11
C ASN A 51 -18.02 -20.96 44.52
N LYS A 52 -18.53 -19.74 44.35
CA LYS A 52 -19.83 -19.47 43.67
C LYS A 52 -19.80 -19.90 42.21
N LEU A 53 -18.71 -19.62 41.49
CA LEU A 53 -18.53 -20.04 40.09
C LEU A 53 -18.42 -21.56 39.97
N GLN A 54 -17.73 -22.20 40.93
CA GLN A 54 -17.56 -23.65 40.98
C GLN A 54 -18.89 -24.34 41.28
N LEU A 55 -19.69 -23.82 42.22
CA LEU A 55 -21.05 -24.32 42.48
C LEU A 55 -21.95 -24.15 41.25
N PHE A 56 -21.94 -22.97 40.63
CA PHE A 56 -22.73 -22.67 39.44
C PHE A 56 -22.35 -23.56 38.24
N TYR A 57 -21.05 -23.81 38.05
CA TYR A 57 -20.54 -24.74 37.05
C TYR A 57 -21.00 -26.17 37.32
N GLN A 58 -21.03 -26.63 38.58
CA GLN A 58 -21.54 -27.95 38.91
C GLN A 58 -23.06 -28.06 38.70
N THR A 59 -23.83 -27.05 39.13
CA THR A 59 -25.31 -27.03 39.02
C THR A 59 -25.79 -26.91 37.57
N HIS A 60 -25.07 -26.16 36.73
CA HIS A 60 -25.47 -25.87 35.35
C HIS A 60 -24.46 -26.35 34.31
N LYS A 61 -23.66 -27.38 34.64
CA LYS A 61 -22.54 -27.90 33.84
C LYS A 61 -22.81 -27.95 32.34
N LYS A 62 -23.95 -28.51 31.91
CA LYS A 62 -24.32 -28.60 30.49
C LYS A 62 -24.54 -27.24 29.83
N LYS A 63 -25.17 -26.28 30.52
CA LYS A 63 -25.41 -24.91 30.02
C LYS A 63 -24.13 -24.08 30.01
N VAL A 64 -23.27 -24.23 31.02
CA VAL A 64 -21.98 -23.52 31.07
C VAL A 64 -21.02 -24.04 30.01
N ILE A 65 -20.96 -25.36 29.79
CA ILE A 65 -20.18 -25.94 28.69
C ILE A 65 -20.73 -25.44 27.35
N ALA A 66 -22.05 -25.44 27.14
CA ALA A 66 -22.65 -24.91 25.90
C ALA A 66 -22.30 -23.43 25.66
N LEU A 67 -22.38 -22.58 26.68
CA LEU A 67 -22.02 -21.17 26.58
C LEU A 67 -20.52 -20.97 26.32
N ALA A 68 -19.66 -21.72 27.00
CA ALA A 68 -18.21 -21.70 26.77
C ALA A 68 -17.86 -22.10 25.33
N THR A 69 -18.52 -23.13 24.78
CA THR A 69 -18.34 -23.54 23.37
C THR A 69 -18.75 -22.42 22.41
N ILE A 70 -19.86 -21.71 22.66
CA ILE A 70 -20.30 -20.57 21.84
C ILE A 70 -19.25 -19.45 21.87
N ILE A 71 -18.69 -19.14 23.05
CA ILE A 71 -17.65 -18.10 23.19
C ILE A 71 -16.39 -18.49 22.44
N VAL A 72 -15.93 -19.75 22.56
CA VAL A 72 -14.75 -20.24 21.82
C VAL A 72 -15.00 -20.18 20.30
N LEU A 73 -16.17 -20.61 19.83
CA LEU A 73 -16.54 -20.51 18.41
C LEU A 73 -16.57 -19.05 17.94
N ALA A 74 -17.13 -18.12 18.72
CA ALA A 74 -17.15 -16.70 18.39
C ALA A 74 -15.74 -16.10 18.30
N ILE A 75 -14.85 -16.46 19.22
CA ILE A 75 -13.44 -16.03 19.20
C ILE A 75 -12.74 -16.58 17.96
N VAL A 76 -12.91 -17.87 17.65
CA VAL A 76 -12.34 -18.50 16.44
C VAL A 76 -12.89 -17.84 15.18
N SER A 77 -14.20 -17.55 15.11
CA SER A 77 -14.82 -16.82 14.00
C SER A 77 -14.23 -15.41 13.85
N LEU A 78 -13.96 -14.71 14.95
CA LEU A 78 -13.34 -13.38 14.93
C LEU A 78 -11.90 -13.44 14.40
N PHE A 79 -11.12 -14.45 14.82
CA PHE A 79 -9.77 -14.68 14.28
C PHE A 79 -9.80 -15.02 12.78
N ILE A 80 -10.72 -15.88 12.33
CA ILE A 80 -10.86 -16.25 10.91
C ILE A 80 -11.27 -15.01 10.09
N PHE A 81 -12.23 -14.22 10.58
CA PHE A 81 -12.70 -13.02 9.88
C PHE A 81 -11.58 -11.98 9.74
N ASN A 82 -10.86 -11.70 10.83
CA ASN A 82 -9.72 -10.78 10.80
C ASN A 82 -8.58 -11.30 9.91
N TYR A 83 -8.32 -12.61 9.90
CA TYR A 83 -7.30 -13.20 9.04
C TYR A 83 -7.63 -13.05 7.56
N LEU A 84 -8.90 -13.26 7.17
CA LEU A 84 -9.33 -13.13 5.78
C LEU A 84 -9.30 -11.68 5.26
N ASP A 85 -9.78 -10.70 6.04
CA ASP A 85 -9.74 -9.28 5.63
C ASP A 85 -8.31 -8.72 5.64
N SER A 86 -7.38 -9.36 6.34
CA SER A 86 -5.96 -8.98 6.38
C SER A 86 -5.16 -9.41 5.15
N GLN A 87 -5.68 -10.32 4.33
CA GLN A 87 -4.94 -10.85 3.19
C GLN A 87 -4.80 -9.79 2.09
N PRO A 88 -3.62 -9.72 1.45
CA PRO A 88 -3.41 -8.82 0.32
C PRO A 88 -4.39 -9.15 -0.81
N LYS A 89 -5.13 -8.14 -1.29
CA LYS A 89 -6.14 -8.33 -2.35
C LYS A 89 -5.49 -8.36 -3.73
N SER A 90 -6.02 -9.19 -4.61
CA SER A 90 -5.65 -9.18 -6.02
C SER A 90 -6.27 -7.96 -6.72
N ILE A 91 -5.51 -7.29 -7.58
CA ILE A 91 -5.97 -6.12 -8.34
C ILE A 91 -5.87 -6.32 -9.86
N VAL A 92 -5.23 -7.40 -10.32
CA VAL A 92 -5.00 -7.63 -11.76
C VAL A 92 -6.29 -7.84 -12.57
N ASN A 93 -7.40 -8.15 -11.90
CA ASN A 93 -8.69 -8.30 -12.56
C ASN A 93 -9.41 -6.98 -12.81
N GLU A 94 -9.00 -5.91 -12.13
CA GLU A 94 -9.55 -4.56 -12.32
C GLU A 94 -8.83 -3.78 -13.43
N VAL A 95 -7.73 -4.33 -13.96
CA VAL A 95 -6.93 -3.73 -15.03
C VAL A 95 -7.66 -3.86 -16.36
N LYS A 96 -8.02 -2.72 -16.94
CA LYS A 96 -8.64 -2.57 -18.26
C LYS A 96 -7.60 -2.06 -19.23
N VAL A 97 -7.39 -2.81 -20.31
CA VAL A 97 -6.33 -2.55 -21.29
C VAL A 97 -6.96 -2.18 -22.62
N GLU A 98 -6.41 -1.14 -23.25
CA GLU A 98 -6.76 -0.72 -24.59
C GLU A 98 -5.52 -0.66 -25.47
N PHE A 99 -5.60 -1.32 -26.63
CA PHE A 99 -4.56 -1.31 -27.65
C PHE A 99 -4.95 -0.36 -28.79
N SER A 100 -4.00 0.44 -29.25
CA SER A 100 -4.22 1.41 -30.32
C SER A 100 -3.00 1.52 -31.23
N GLY A 101 -3.17 2.09 -32.44
CA GLY A 101 -2.10 2.24 -33.41
C GLY A 101 -2.07 1.12 -34.46
N TYR A 102 -0.91 0.95 -35.08
CA TYR A 102 -0.68 -0.06 -36.11
C TYR A 102 0.13 -1.22 -35.56
N ASP A 103 0.04 -2.38 -36.21
CA ASP A 103 0.90 -3.52 -35.97
C ASP A 103 2.37 -3.08 -35.99
N GLU A 104 3.22 -3.61 -35.10
CA GLU A 104 4.63 -3.18 -34.89
C GLU A 104 4.85 -1.75 -34.36
N SER A 105 3.81 -0.92 -34.26
CA SER A 105 3.87 0.43 -33.66
C SER A 105 2.77 0.66 -32.63
N GLY A 106 2.14 -0.42 -32.19
CA GLY A 106 0.98 -0.38 -31.31
C GLY A 106 1.34 0.19 -29.95
N LYS A 107 0.36 0.79 -29.29
CA LYS A 107 0.46 1.36 -27.94
C LYS A 107 -0.54 0.70 -27.01
N LEU A 108 -0.13 0.51 -25.77
CA LEU A 108 -0.99 0.10 -24.67
C LEU A 108 -1.33 1.33 -23.83
N SER A 109 -2.61 1.47 -23.53
CA SER A 109 -3.10 2.31 -22.45
C SER A 109 -3.93 1.48 -21.48
N TYR A 110 -4.02 1.92 -20.23
CA TYR A 110 -4.81 1.25 -19.21
C TYR A 110 -5.33 2.24 -18.19
N ASN A 111 -6.28 1.80 -17.36
CA ASN A 111 -6.87 2.58 -16.29
C ASN A 111 -5.91 2.77 -15.08
N SER A 112 -4.73 3.36 -15.30
CA SER A 112 -3.68 3.51 -14.28
C SER A 112 -4.16 4.25 -13.04
N ASP A 113 -4.97 5.29 -13.23
CA ASP A 113 -5.45 6.14 -12.14
C ASP A 113 -6.45 5.39 -11.26
N ASP A 114 -7.38 4.64 -11.86
CA ASP A 114 -8.32 3.76 -11.14
C ASP A 114 -7.55 2.69 -10.32
N ILE A 115 -6.48 2.13 -10.88
CA ILE A 115 -5.65 1.15 -10.19
C ILE A 115 -4.88 1.80 -9.04
N ALA A 116 -4.36 3.01 -9.23
CA ALA A 116 -3.71 3.79 -8.17
C ALA A 116 -4.70 4.10 -7.02
N GLU A 117 -5.91 4.54 -7.36
CA GLU A 117 -6.99 4.81 -6.40
C GLU A 117 -7.37 3.53 -5.63
N LEU A 118 -7.51 2.40 -6.32
CA LEU A 118 -7.81 1.12 -5.67
C LEU A 118 -6.70 0.69 -4.71
N VAL A 119 -5.43 0.82 -5.10
CA VAL A 119 -4.28 0.53 -4.21
C VAL A 119 -4.32 1.43 -2.98
N ALA A 120 -4.60 2.73 -3.18
CA ALA A 120 -4.70 3.70 -2.09
C ALA A 120 -5.87 3.38 -1.14
N GLU A 121 -7.08 3.09 -1.65
CA GLU A 121 -8.23 2.72 -0.84
C GLU A 121 -7.91 1.50 0.03
N LEU A 122 -7.30 0.46 -0.56
CA LEU A 122 -6.90 -0.74 0.16
C LEU A 122 -5.84 -0.46 1.23
N ALA A 123 -4.89 0.44 0.96
CA ALA A 123 -3.89 0.88 1.94
C ALA A 123 -4.53 1.63 3.11
N TYR A 124 -5.44 2.57 2.85
CA TYR A 124 -6.17 3.30 3.89
C TYR A 124 -7.05 2.37 4.74
N ARG A 125 -7.78 1.44 4.10
CA ARG A 125 -8.56 0.42 4.83
C ARG A 125 -7.64 -0.42 5.72
N LYS A 126 -6.48 -0.84 5.20
CA LYS A 126 -5.50 -1.63 5.97
C LYS A 126 -4.86 -0.86 7.12
N ALA A 127 -4.71 0.46 6.98
CA ALA A 127 -4.28 1.35 8.05
C ALA A 127 -5.37 1.60 9.12
N GLY A 128 -6.60 1.12 8.90
CA GLY A 128 -7.69 1.18 9.87
C GLY A 128 -8.63 2.38 9.67
N PHE A 129 -8.71 2.94 8.46
CA PHE A 129 -9.83 3.79 8.06
C PHE A 129 -11.06 2.95 7.72
N ASN A 130 -12.25 3.49 7.96
CA ASN A 130 -13.48 2.87 7.48
C ASN A 130 -13.56 2.95 5.94
N LYS A 131 -14.54 2.27 5.35
CA LYS A 131 -14.67 2.18 3.89
C LYS A 131 -14.92 3.55 3.22
N SER A 132 -15.75 4.41 3.82
CA SER A 132 -16.07 5.72 3.23
C SER A 132 -14.87 6.66 3.25
N ASP A 133 -14.19 6.76 4.38
CA ASP A 133 -13.03 7.65 4.54
C ASP A 133 -11.87 7.15 3.69
N ALA A 134 -11.62 5.84 3.65
CA ALA A 134 -10.58 5.27 2.80
C ALA A 134 -10.80 5.58 1.31
N LYS A 135 -12.04 5.48 0.84
CA LYS A 135 -12.39 5.82 -0.54
C LYS A 135 -12.22 7.32 -0.81
N ALA A 136 -12.74 8.18 0.06
CA ALA A 136 -12.62 9.62 -0.08
C ALA A 136 -11.14 10.07 -0.07
N LEU A 137 -10.31 9.47 0.80
CA LEU A 137 -8.87 9.73 0.84
C LEU A 137 -8.15 9.25 -0.41
N ALA A 138 -8.50 8.08 -0.95
CA ALA A 138 -7.97 7.59 -2.22
C ALA A 138 -8.31 8.52 -3.40
N GLN A 139 -9.47 9.18 -3.32
CA GLN A 139 -9.96 10.18 -4.28
C GLN A 139 -9.43 11.59 -4.00
N HIS A 140 -8.50 11.76 -3.06
CA HIS A 140 -7.90 13.03 -2.69
C HIS A 140 -8.94 14.08 -2.19
N ASP A 141 -9.98 13.64 -1.48
CA ASP A 141 -10.96 14.55 -0.88
C ASP A 141 -10.30 15.45 0.18
N PRO A 142 -10.29 16.79 -0.03
CA PRO A 142 -9.56 17.71 0.85
C PRO A 142 -10.24 17.87 2.22
N VAL A 143 -11.55 17.69 2.31
CA VAL A 143 -12.32 17.83 3.55
C VAL A 143 -12.05 16.64 4.46
N VAL A 144 -12.09 15.43 3.90
CA VAL A 144 -11.75 14.22 4.67
C VAL A 144 -10.29 14.26 5.08
N TYR A 145 -9.38 14.58 4.16
CA TYR A 145 -7.94 14.66 4.45
C TYR A 145 -7.61 15.65 5.58
N SER A 146 -8.16 16.87 5.53
CA SER A 146 -7.96 17.87 6.59
C SER A 146 -8.53 17.40 7.94
N THR A 147 -9.68 16.75 7.93
CA THR A 147 -10.30 16.21 9.16
C THR A 147 -9.42 15.13 9.81
N VAL A 148 -8.93 14.17 9.02
CA VAL A 148 -8.17 13.03 9.56
C VAL A 148 -6.71 13.36 9.86
N SER A 149 -6.15 14.41 9.26
CA SER A 149 -4.77 14.85 9.53
C SER A 149 -4.64 15.63 10.85
N LEU A 150 -5.70 16.33 11.28
CA LEU A 150 -5.72 17.08 12.54
C LEU A 150 -5.92 16.17 13.77
N ASP A 151 -6.56 15.01 13.61
CA ASP A 151 -6.69 14.03 14.69
C ASP A 151 -5.39 13.24 14.88
N LYS A 152 -4.87 13.21 16.11
CA LYS A 152 -3.60 12.54 16.45
C LYS A 152 -3.60 11.04 16.14
N LYS A 153 -4.74 10.35 16.32
CA LYS A 153 -4.82 8.90 16.04
C LYS A 153 -4.89 8.65 14.53
N SER A 154 -5.64 9.46 13.81
CA SER A 154 -5.86 9.31 12.38
C SER A 154 -4.65 9.75 11.55
N SER A 155 -3.86 10.72 12.02
CA SER A 155 -2.60 11.10 11.38
C SER A 155 -1.56 9.97 11.37
N PHE A 156 -1.47 9.17 12.44
CA PHE A 156 -0.64 7.96 12.43
C PHE A 156 -1.11 6.93 11.39
N LYS A 157 -2.43 6.79 11.23
CA LYS A 157 -3.01 5.92 10.17
C LYS A 157 -2.69 6.44 8.77
N LEU A 158 -2.71 7.75 8.54
CA LEU A 158 -2.29 8.34 7.26
C LEU A 158 -0.85 7.96 6.92
N VAL A 159 0.09 8.19 7.85
CA VAL A 159 1.51 7.82 7.65
C VAL A 159 1.66 6.32 7.36
N THR A 160 0.90 5.49 8.08
CA THR A 160 0.88 4.03 7.84
C THR A 160 0.39 3.72 6.42
N ALA A 161 -0.72 4.33 5.99
CA ALA A 161 -1.28 4.14 4.66
C ALA A 161 -0.31 4.60 3.56
N GLU A 162 0.32 5.77 3.71
CA GLU A 162 1.30 6.28 2.74
C GLU A 162 2.48 5.33 2.54
N ASN A 163 2.98 4.75 3.63
CA ASN A 163 4.06 3.76 3.56
C ASN A 163 3.59 2.46 2.87
N LEU A 164 2.34 2.04 3.11
CA LEU A 164 1.75 0.90 2.41
C LEU A 164 1.58 1.18 0.91
N ILE A 165 1.13 2.37 0.52
CA ILE A 165 1.02 2.80 -0.89
C ILE A 165 2.40 2.76 -1.54
N LYS A 166 3.41 3.38 -0.92
CA LYS A 166 4.79 3.41 -1.43
C LYS A 166 5.43 2.02 -1.53
N SER A 167 4.93 1.04 -0.78
CA SER A 167 5.43 -0.33 -0.83
C SER A 167 4.97 -1.11 -2.07
N VAL A 168 3.98 -0.59 -2.81
CA VAL A 168 3.38 -1.22 -3.98
C VAL A 168 3.84 -0.51 -5.23
N ARG A 169 4.28 -1.29 -6.23
CA ARG A 169 4.52 -0.80 -7.58
C ARG A 169 3.74 -1.68 -8.56
N PHE A 170 3.12 -1.04 -9.54
CA PHE A 170 2.49 -1.74 -10.65
C PHE A 170 2.90 -1.10 -11.97
N GLU A 171 3.16 -1.92 -12.98
CA GLU A 171 3.60 -1.48 -14.30
C GLU A 171 3.36 -2.55 -15.36
N PHE A 172 3.35 -2.13 -16.63
CA PHE A 172 3.48 -3.04 -17.77
C PHE A 172 4.96 -3.15 -18.17
N ASP A 173 5.35 -4.32 -18.66
CA ASP A 173 6.68 -4.57 -19.22
C ASP A 173 6.96 -3.75 -20.49
N VAL A 174 5.96 -3.61 -21.36
CA VAL A 174 6.04 -2.86 -22.62
C VAL A 174 4.75 -2.06 -22.83
N LEU A 175 4.89 -0.79 -23.26
CA LEU A 175 3.78 0.12 -23.53
C LEU A 175 3.64 0.52 -25.01
N SER A 176 4.65 0.25 -25.84
CA SER A 176 4.67 0.69 -27.24
C SER A 176 5.50 -0.23 -28.12
N GLY A 177 5.35 -0.12 -29.44
CA GLY A 177 6.01 -1.01 -30.40
C GLY A 177 5.36 -2.39 -30.43
N LEU A 178 4.09 -2.45 -30.05
CA LEU A 178 3.35 -3.70 -29.89
C LEU A 178 2.89 -4.23 -31.24
N LYS A 179 2.80 -5.56 -31.35
CA LYS A 179 2.22 -6.26 -32.51
C LYS A 179 1.05 -7.15 -32.12
N ASN A 180 0.12 -7.37 -33.04
CA ASN A 180 -1.00 -8.29 -32.85
C ASN A 180 -0.49 -9.71 -32.52
N GLY A 181 -1.09 -10.32 -31.50
CA GLY A 181 -0.72 -11.66 -31.04
C GLY A 181 0.41 -11.72 -30.01
N GLU A 182 1.12 -10.62 -29.77
CA GLU A 182 2.08 -10.50 -28.67
C GLU A 182 1.40 -10.58 -27.30
N GLU A 183 2.14 -11.02 -26.28
CA GLU A 183 1.71 -10.97 -24.89
C GLU A 183 2.47 -9.89 -24.14
N VAL A 184 1.75 -8.99 -23.48
CA VAL A 184 2.30 -8.01 -22.54
C VAL A 184 1.92 -8.39 -21.13
N THR A 185 2.79 -8.09 -20.17
CA THR A 185 2.63 -8.49 -18.77
C THR A 185 2.42 -7.27 -17.88
N PHE A 186 1.27 -7.23 -17.21
CA PHE A 186 1.07 -6.37 -16.05
C PHE A 186 1.65 -7.03 -14.82
N LEU A 187 2.49 -6.30 -14.09
CA LEU A 187 3.21 -6.77 -12.92
C LEU A 187 2.85 -5.91 -11.71
N VAL A 188 2.49 -6.56 -10.60
CA VAL A 188 2.34 -5.94 -9.28
C VAL A 188 3.43 -6.49 -8.38
N THR A 189 4.27 -5.60 -7.85
CA THR A 189 5.33 -5.92 -6.89
C THR A 189 5.08 -5.23 -5.56
N THR A 190 5.57 -5.85 -4.49
CA THR A 190 5.43 -5.32 -3.14
C THR A 190 6.74 -5.47 -2.38
N THR A 191 7.19 -4.43 -1.67
CA THR A 191 8.39 -4.48 -0.81
C THR A 191 8.07 -4.79 0.65
N SER A 192 6.79 -4.85 1.03
CA SER A 192 6.33 -5.09 2.40
C SER A 192 5.56 -6.41 2.54
N LYS A 193 5.82 -7.14 3.63
CA LYS A 193 5.01 -8.32 4.02
C LYS A 193 3.58 -7.96 4.41
N HIS A 194 3.33 -6.68 4.74
CA HIS A 194 2.01 -6.16 5.10
C HIS A 194 1.36 -5.40 3.95
N ALA A 195 1.80 -5.60 2.71
CA ALA A 195 1.23 -4.92 1.55
C ALA A 195 -0.31 -5.05 1.49
N PRO A 196 -1.02 -4.02 1.03
CA PRO A 196 -2.48 -4.04 0.89
C PRO A 196 -2.94 -4.89 -0.30
N VAL A 197 -2.06 -5.08 -1.28
CA VAL A 197 -2.31 -5.86 -2.50
C VAL A 197 -1.34 -7.00 -2.64
N LYS A 198 -1.72 -8.00 -3.43
CA LYS A 198 -0.92 -9.19 -3.67
C LYS A 198 0.14 -8.89 -4.72
N ALA A 199 1.36 -9.38 -4.51
CA ALA A 199 2.36 -9.43 -5.57
C ALA A 199 1.97 -10.52 -6.57
N GLU A 200 1.71 -10.14 -7.81
CA GLU A 200 1.18 -11.02 -8.85
C GLU A 200 1.42 -10.44 -10.25
N LYS A 201 1.19 -11.24 -11.27
CA LYS A 201 1.32 -10.84 -12.67
C LYS A 201 0.15 -11.36 -13.50
N LYS A 202 -0.24 -10.60 -14.51
CA LYS A 202 -1.28 -10.99 -15.48
C LYS A 202 -0.84 -10.65 -16.89
N LYS A 203 -1.07 -11.57 -17.81
CA LYS A 203 -0.75 -11.40 -19.22
C LYS A 203 -1.97 -10.94 -19.99
N PHE A 204 -1.75 -10.06 -20.96
CA PHE A 204 -2.75 -9.59 -21.91
C PHE A 204 -2.25 -9.84 -23.32
N LYS A 205 -3.13 -10.38 -24.17
CA LYS A 205 -2.81 -10.60 -25.58
C LYS A 205 -3.16 -9.34 -26.38
N VAL A 206 -2.19 -8.80 -27.11
CA VAL A 206 -2.36 -7.65 -27.99
C VAL A 206 -3.26 -8.04 -29.16
N GLN A 207 -4.31 -7.26 -29.40
CA GLN A 207 -5.29 -7.49 -30.45
C GLN A 207 -5.80 -6.16 -31.00
N ASN A 208 -6.39 -6.20 -32.19
CA ASN A 208 -7.08 -5.07 -32.84
C ASN A 208 -6.18 -3.88 -33.20
N LEU A 209 -4.86 -4.07 -33.34
CA LEU A 209 -4.00 -3.09 -33.99
C LEU A 209 -4.29 -3.08 -35.50
N LYS A 210 -4.20 -1.90 -36.12
CA LYS A 210 -4.38 -1.76 -37.57
C LYS A 210 -3.21 -2.38 -38.32
N GLU A 211 -3.46 -3.14 -39.37
CA GLU A 211 -2.37 -3.61 -40.23
C GLU A 211 -1.87 -2.47 -41.13
N TYR A 212 -0.57 -2.48 -41.43
CA TYR A 212 -0.04 -1.61 -42.47
C TYR A 212 -0.48 -2.10 -43.84
N GLU A 213 -0.83 -1.14 -44.71
CA GLU A 213 -0.99 -1.44 -46.12
C GLU A 213 0.39 -1.74 -46.71
N LYS A 214 0.55 -2.94 -47.24
CA LYS A 214 1.78 -3.36 -47.91
C LYS A 214 1.75 -2.83 -49.33
N VAL A 215 2.46 -1.74 -49.59
CA VAL A 215 2.71 -1.23 -50.95
C VAL A 215 3.92 -1.93 -51.55
N SER A 216 3.79 -2.40 -52.79
CA SER A 216 4.93 -2.94 -53.55
C SER A 216 5.70 -1.80 -54.22
N ALA A 217 6.97 -2.05 -54.58
CA ALA A 217 7.75 -1.08 -55.36
C ALA A 217 7.09 -0.85 -56.73
N GLU A 218 6.50 -1.89 -57.32
CA GLU A 218 5.75 -1.78 -58.58
C GLU A 218 4.54 -0.87 -58.47
N ASP A 219 3.82 -0.86 -57.34
CA ASP A 219 2.66 0.02 -57.15
C ASP A 219 3.10 1.48 -56.95
N LEU A 220 4.18 1.73 -56.22
CA LEU A 220 4.78 3.06 -56.10
C LEU A 220 5.29 3.60 -57.45
N LEU A 221 5.83 2.73 -58.30
CA LEU A 221 6.29 3.08 -59.65
C LEU A 221 5.15 3.33 -60.65
N LYS A 222 3.92 2.87 -60.36
CA LYS A 222 2.72 3.24 -61.15
C LYS A 222 2.17 4.61 -60.74
N GLU A 223 2.34 4.97 -59.47
CA GLU A 223 1.93 6.29 -58.96
C GLU A 223 2.93 7.39 -59.32
N THR A 224 4.18 7.03 -59.61
CA THR A 224 5.20 7.96 -60.11
C THR A 224 5.31 7.85 -61.62
N ASN A 225 5.20 8.96 -62.36
CA ASN A 225 5.41 8.97 -63.81
C ASN A 225 6.90 8.83 -64.11
N VAL A 226 7.40 7.59 -64.09
CA VAL A 226 8.79 7.31 -64.44
C VAL A 226 8.90 7.15 -65.95
N SER A 227 9.66 8.04 -66.59
CA SER A 227 9.99 7.94 -68.01
C SER A 227 11.48 7.63 -68.20
N PHE A 228 11.77 6.69 -69.10
CA PHE A 228 13.13 6.34 -69.48
C PHE A 228 13.45 7.03 -70.80
N ILE A 229 14.45 7.91 -70.79
CA ILE A 229 14.78 8.74 -71.95
C ILE A 229 16.24 8.47 -72.35
N GLY A 230 16.47 8.13 -73.62
CA GLY A 230 17.82 7.95 -74.16
C GLY A 230 17.93 6.95 -75.31
N PHE A 231 19.17 6.67 -75.70
CA PHE A 231 19.53 5.74 -76.77
C PHE A 231 20.00 4.40 -76.20
N ASN A 232 20.04 3.36 -77.04
CA ASN A 232 20.55 2.05 -76.64
C ASN A 232 22.01 2.16 -76.17
N GLY A 233 22.28 1.84 -74.91
CA GLY A 233 23.58 1.99 -74.25
C GLY A 233 23.79 3.30 -73.49
N TYR A 234 22.91 4.30 -73.64
CA TYR A 234 23.00 5.60 -72.95
C TYR A 234 21.61 6.18 -72.68
N GLY A 235 21.08 5.95 -71.48
CA GLY A 235 19.78 6.50 -71.05
C GLY A 235 19.79 6.98 -69.61
N THR A 236 18.83 7.86 -69.30
CA THR A 236 18.57 8.40 -67.96
C THR A 236 17.14 8.12 -67.54
N ILE A 237 16.93 8.08 -66.23
CA ILE A 237 15.60 8.01 -65.61
C ILE A 237 15.14 9.45 -65.38
N SER A 238 13.92 9.76 -65.77
CA SER A 238 13.22 11.01 -65.42
C SER A 238 12.01 10.65 -64.56
N ILE A 239 11.83 11.39 -63.47
CA ILE A 239 10.70 11.27 -62.55
C ILE A 239 10.05 12.65 -62.52
N ASP A 240 8.80 12.74 -62.99
CA ASP A 240 8.00 13.97 -62.97
C ASP A 240 7.14 14.08 -61.69
#